data_AF-A0A2T4VRC0-F1
#
_entry.id   AF-A0A2T4VRC0-F1
#
_cell.length_a   1.000
_cell.length_b   1.000
_cell.length_c   1.000
_cell.angle_alpha   90.00
_cell.angle_beta   90.00
_cell.angle_gamma   90.00
#
_symmetry.space_group_name_H-M   'P 1'
#
loop_
_entity.id
_entity.type
_entity.pdbx_description
1 polymer ?
#
loop_
_entity_poly.entity_id
_entity_poly.type
_entity_poly.pdbx_seq_one_letter_code
_entity_poly.pdbx_strand_id
1 'polypeptide(L)' 'MSNELDAKAARERAKAIAEQRRAERRNRKRKCVVCGVEESDKTPLGPHPDGIGPSCKDEVTCQARRAAAAR' A
#
# COMPACT_ATOMS: atom_id res chain seq x y z
N MET A 1 -38.96 -20.20 -4.56
CA MET A 1 -37.61 -20.28 -5.18
C MET A 1 -36.96 -18.88 -5.27
N SER A 2 -36.88 -18.14 -4.17
CA SER A 2 -36.33 -16.76 -4.19
C SER A 2 -35.03 -16.61 -3.39
N ASN A 3 -34.78 -17.51 -2.42
CA ASN A 3 -33.61 -17.44 -1.54
C ASN A 3 -32.30 -17.89 -2.21
N GLU A 4 -32.36 -18.78 -3.21
CA GLU A 4 -31.16 -19.30 -3.90
C GLU A 4 -30.55 -18.28 -4.86
N LEU A 5 -31.39 -17.44 -5.49
CA LEU A 5 -30.94 -16.34 -6.35
C LEU A 5 -30.30 -15.22 -5.53
N ASP A 6 -30.84 -14.94 -4.34
CA ASP A 6 -30.30 -13.95 -3.40
C ASP A 6 -28.93 -14.37 -2.85
N ALA A 7 -28.80 -15.64 -2.45
CA ALA A 7 -27.53 -16.20 -1.97
C ALA A 7 -26.43 -16.20 -3.06
N LYS A 8 -26.79 -16.48 -4.32
CA LYS A 8 -25.85 -16.41 -5.44
C LYS A 8 -25.42 -14.97 -5.72
N ALA A 9 -26.34 -14.02 -5.72
CA ALA A 9 -26.04 -12.60 -5.91
C ALA A 9 -25.16 -12.04 -4.77
N ALA A 10 -25.41 -12.42 -3.52
CA ALA A 10 -24.61 -12.03 -2.36
C ALA A 10 -23.16 -12.56 -2.47
N ARG A 11 -22.98 -13.81 -2.91
CA ARG A 11 -21.65 -14.42 -3.13
C ARG A 11 -20.88 -13.70 -4.23
N GLU A 12 -21.51 -13.36 -5.34
CA GLU A 12 -20.85 -12.63 -6.43
C GLU A 12 -20.44 -11.20 -6.01
N ARG A 13 -21.30 -10.49 -5.26
CA ARG A 13 -20.94 -9.18 -4.68
C ARG A 13 -19.77 -9.29 -3.71
N ALA A 14 -19.73 -10.32 -2.86
CA ALA A 14 -18.63 -10.55 -1.94
C ALA A 14 -17.29 -10.82 -2.67
N LYS A 15 -17.32 -11.58 -3.77
CA LYS A 15 -16.13 -11.80 -4.62
C LYS A 15 -15.63 -10.50 -5.24
N ALA A 16 -16.52 -9.68 -5.79
CA ALA A 16 -16.16 -8.39 -6.37
C ALA A 16 -15.48 -7.46 -5.36
N ILE A 17 -16.00 -7.39 -4.13
CA ILE A 17 -15.37 -6.61 -3.04
C ILE A 17 -14.00 -7.18 -2.67
N ALA A 18 -13.85 -8.50 -2.60
CA ALA A 18 -12.58 -9.13 -2.29
C ALA A 18 -11.53 -8.91 -3.39
N GLU A 19 -11.94 -8.89 -4.66
CA GLU A 19 -11.09 -8.57 -5.80
C GLU A 19 -10.68 -7.09 -5.81
N GLN A 20 -11.62 -6.18 -5.57
CA GLN A 20 -11.35 -4.76 -5.41
C GLN A 20 -10.33 -4.51 -4.30
N ARG A 21 -10.49 -5.15 -3.14
CA ARG A 21 -9.51 -5.07 -2.03
C ARG A 21 -8.15 -5.69 -2.36
N ARG A 22 -8.07 -6.66 -3.27
CA ARG A 22 -6.78 -7.19 -3.77
C ARG A 22 -6.15 -6.20 -4.74
N ALA A 23 -6.93 -5.60 -5.64
CA ALA A 23 -6.47 -4.56 -6.55
C ALA A 23 -5.97 -3.33 -5.77
N GLU A 24 -6.70 -2.87 -4.75
CA GLU A 24 -6.29 -1.78 -3.86
C GLU A 24 -4.99 -2.09 -3.13
N ARG A 25 -4.78 -3.33 -2.66
CA ARG A 25 -3.51 -3.74 -2.04
C ARG A 25 -2.36 -3.78 -3.03
N ARG A 26 -2.60 -4.21 -4.28
CA ARG A 26 -1.61 -4.15 -5.36
C ARG A 26 -1.30 -2.71 -5.78
N ASN A 27 -2.29 -1.84 -5.72
CA ASN A 27 -2.17 -0.42 -6.06
C ASN A 27 -1.71 0.45 -4.88
N ARG A 28 -1.56 -0.11 -3.67
CA ARG A 28 -0.95 0.62 -2.56
C ARG A 28 0.51 0.86 -2.91
N LYS A 29 0.80 2.13 -3.20
CA LYS A 29 2.17 2.63 -3.41
C LYS A 29 3.05 2.16 -2.24
N ARG A 30 4.22 1.62 -2.55
CA ARG A 30 5.22 1.25 -1.53
C ARG A 30 5.54 2.50 -0.71
N LYS A 31 5.76 2.36 0.60
CA LYS A 31 6.13 3.46 1.49
C LYS A 31 7.50 3.23 2.07
N CYS A 32 8.25 4.31 2.26
CA CYS A 32 9.52 4.25 2.97
C CYS A 32 9.23 3.84 4.42
N VAL A 33 9.89 2.80 4.91
CA VAL A 33 9.73 2.30 6.28
C VAL A 33 10.28 3.26 7.35
N VAL A 34 11.14 4.21 6.95
CA VAL A 34 11.80 5.15 7.87
C VAL A 34 11.03 6.48 7.97
N CYS A 35 10.72 7.11 6.84
CA CYS A 35 10.06 8.42 6.81
C CYS A 35 8.59 8.38 6.34
N GLY A 36 8.07 7.21 5.97
CA GLY A 36 6.67 7.03 5.59
C GLY A 36 6.28 7.52 4.19
N VAL A 37 7.21 8.13 3.44
CA VAL A 37 6.88 8.72 2.14
C VAL A 37 6.48 7.67 1.10
N GLU A 38 5.47 7.99 0.29
CA GLU A 38 5.00 7.14 -0.80
C GLU A 38 5.96 7.12 -1.99
N GLU A 39 6.14 5.94 -2.56
CA GLU A 39 6.86 5.73 -3.81
C GLU A 39 6.09 6.40 -4.94
N SER A 40 6.81 7.18 -5.73
CA SER A 40 6.34 7.83 -6.95
C SER A 40 7.47 7.83 -7.97
N ASP A 41 7.17 8.21 -9.22
CA ASP A 41 8.20 8.31 -10.26
C ASP A 41 9.33 9.29 -9.87
N LYS A 42 9.02 10.30 -9.05
CA LYS A 42 9.99 11.28 -8.54
C LYS A 42 10.68 10.84 -7.25
N THR A 43 10.16 9.82 -6.57
CA THR A 43 10.66 9.31 -5.28
C THR A 43 10.74 7.79 -5.31
N PRO A 44 11.63 7.21 -6.15
CA PRO A 44 11.80 5.77 -6.21
C PRO A 44 12.38 5.25 -4.89
N LEU A 45 11.83 4.14 -4.38
CA LEU A 45 12.27 3.50 -3.14
C LEU A 45 13.12 2.26 -3.43
N GLY A 46 14.31 2.23 -2.83
CA GLY A 46 15.19 1.07 -2.83
C GLY A 46 14.89 0.09 -1.69
N PRO A 47 15.65 -1.00 -1.58
CA PRO A 47 15.66 -1.84 -0.38
C PRO A 47 16.43 -1.15 0.76
N HIS A 48 15.93 -1.23 2.00
CA HIS A 48 16.65 -0.80 3.21
C HIS A 48 17.86 -1.70 3.46
N PRO A 49 19.01 -1.19 3.97
CA PRO A 49 20.20 -2.00 4.28
C PRO A 49 19.92 -3.17 5.23
N ASP A 50 19.08 -2.96 6.25
CA ASP A 50 18.67 -4.01 7.20
C ASP A 50 17.61 -4.99 6.65
N GLY A 51 17.20 -4.86 5.38
CA GLY A 51 16.19 -5.73 4.78
C GLY A 51 14.76 -5.53 5.30
N ILE A 52 14.52 -4.51 6.13
CA ILE A 52 13.23 -4.27 6.80
C ILE A 52 12.13 -3.71 5.88
N GLY A 53 12.43 -3.40 4.62
CA GLY A 53 11.43 -2.98 3.63
C GLY A 53 11.93 -1.88 2.68
N PRO A 54 11.01 -1.16 2.00
CA PRO A 54 11.37 -0.07 1.09
C PRO A 54 11.98 1.11 1.85
N SER A 55 13.06 1.69 1.36
CA SER A 55 13.68 2.90 1.91
C SER A 55 13.96 3.96 0.85
N CYS A 56 14.00 5.23 1.27
CA CYS A 56 14.54 6.29 0.41
C CYS A 56 16.02 6.00 0.13
N LYS A 57 16.46 6.24 -1.12
CA LYS A 57 17.87 6.12 -1.48
C LYS A 57 18.75 7.22 -0.87
N ASP A 58 18.18 8.40 -0.70
CA ASP A 58 18.85 9.54 -0.07
C ASP A 58 18.47 9.60 1.41
N GLU A 59 19.44 9.29 2.28
CA GLU A 59 19.29 9.30 3.72
C GLU A 59 19.07 10.71 4.28
N VAL A 60 19.69 11.75 3.73
CA VAL A 60 19.58 13.13 4.23
C VAL A 60 18.14 13.62 4.04
N THR A 61 17.62 13.43 2.83
CA THR A 61 16.21 13.76 2.52
C THR A 61 15.25 12.89 3.34
N CYS A 62 15.58 11.62 3.58
CA CYS A 62 14.78 10.71 4.40
C CYS A 62 14.67 11.20 5.84
N GLN A 63 15.79 11.56 6.47
CA GLN A 63 15.83 12.07 7.84
C GLN A 63 15.10 13.41 7.96
N ALA A 64 15.24 14.31 6.98
CA ALA A 64 14.50 15.57 6.95
C ALA A 64 12.97 15.34 6.92
N ARG A 65 12.50 14.43 6.07
CA ARG A 65 11.07 14.05 6.00
C ARG A 65 10.58 13.40 7.30
N ARG A 66 11.39 12.50 7.87
CA ARG A 66 11.07 11.85 9.15
C ARG A 66 10.94 12.87 10.28
N ALA A 67 11.87 13.83 10.36
CA ALA A 67 11.83 14.89 11.35
C ALA A 67 10.63 15.83 11.17
N ALA A 68 10.24 16.12 9.91
CA ALA A 68 9.06 16.91 9.62
C ALA A 68 7.75 16.20 9.99
N ALA A 69 7.67 14.88 9.81
CA ALA A 69 6.50 14.06 10.14
C ALA A 69 6.36 13.75 11.64
N ALA A 70 7.42 13.95 12.43
CA ALA A 70 7.43 13.74 13.88
C ALA A 70 6.97 14.98 14.69
N ARG A 71 6.64 16.08 14.01
CA ARG A 71 6.04 17.29 14.59
C ARG A 71 4.53 17.24 14.44
#